data_AF-A0A091QVT0-F1
#
_entry.id   AF-A0A091QVT0-F1
#
_cell.length_a   1.000
_cell.length_b   1.000
_cell.length_c   1.000
_cell.angle_alpha   90.00
_cell.angle_beta   90.00
_cell.angle_gamma   90.00
#
_symmetry.space_group_name_H-M   'P 1'
#
loop_
_entity.id
_entity.type
_entity.pdbx_description
1 polymer ?
#
loop_
_entity_poly.entity_id
_entity_poly.type
_entity_poly.pdbx_seq_one_letter_code
_entity_poly.pdbx_strand_id
1 'polypeptide(L)'
;FSSWPFSILDVVQPVALRVRRPLIAVSVADSSWITELLWTFFVPFTVYQVRWMPSVPRRAEELSEDFALRVQELLAMELGVVSTRLTAADRTEHMKRLRHTSPLPFAPAVASSCARCPFSCSARAPGERRISAMAQRVKEVLPHVPLEVIRIDLAQTSCVDTTITNLLEGRVPFFPESEEPDTDLPALSTSQAAAASDVQGSIAVPSSKPATKQFARSPVERHLSLQERKRALYDYARR
;
A
#
# COMPACT_ATOMS: atom_id res chain seq x y z
N PHE A 1 -19.91 -0.96 -17.00
CA PHE A 1 -21.19 -0.46 -17.53
C PHE A 1 -22.28 -0.69 -16.48
N SER A 2 -23.47 -0.09 -16.59
CA SER A 2 -24.56 -0.24 -15.61
C SER A 2 -25.82 -0.81 -16.28
N SER A 3 -26.41 -1.85 -15.69
CA SER A 3 -27.63 -2.51 -16.19
C SER A 3 -28.92 -1.80 -15.76
N TRP A 4 -28.92 -1.03 -14.67
CA TRP A 4 -30.11 -0.36 -14.13
C TRP A 4 -30.90 0.53 -15.10
N PRO A 5 -30.30 1.32 -16.01
CA PRO A 5 -31.08 2.08 -17.02
C PRO A 5 -31.87 1.16 -17.96
N PHE A 6 -31.36 -0.05 -18.21
CA PHE A 6 -31.94 -1.06 -19.11
C PHE A 6 -33.01 -1.93 -18.45
N SER A 7 -33.28 -1.77 -17.15
CA SER A 7 -34.43 -2.38 -16.47
C SER A 7 -35.67 -1.48 -16.42
N ILE A 8 -35.57 -0.21 -16.86
CA ILE A 8 -36.66 0.78 -16.80
C ILE A 8 -37.22 1.07 -18.20
N LEU A 9 -36.38 1.05 -19.22
CA LEU A 9 -36.73 1.41 -20.59
C LEU A 9 -36.47 0.24 -21.55
N ASP A 10 -37.49 -0.14 -22.31
CA ASP A 10 -37.38 -1.19 -23.34
C ASP A 10 -36.86 -0.66 -24.69
N VAL A 11 -36.55 0.64 -24.81
CA VAL A 11 -35.88 1.22 -25.99
C VAL A 11 -34.84 2.22 -25.52
N VAL A 12 -33.60 2.05 -25.97
CA VAL A 12 -32.46 2.92 -25.63
C VAL A 12 -31.80 3.41 -26.91
N GLN A 13 -31.51 4.71 -27.00
CA GLN A 13 -30.72 5.28 -28.09
C GLN A 13 -29.27 5.52 -27.62
N PRO A 14 -28.28 4.73 -28.08
CA PRO A 14 -26.90 4.93 -27.67
C PRO A 14 -26.28 6.17 -28.33
N VAL A 15 -25.38 6.84 -27.62
CA VAL A 15 -24.63 7.98 -28.13
C VAL A 15 -23.15 7.77 -27.87
N ALA A 16 -22.36 7.68 -28.94
CA ALA A 16 -20.91 7.57 -28.85
C ALA A 16 -20.30 8.98 -28.83
N LEU A 17 -19.70 9.36 -27.70
CA LEU A 17 -18.97 10.61 -27.52
C LEU A 17 -17.45 10.34 -27.58
N ARG A 18 -16.76 10.94 -28.56
CA ARG A 18 -15.30 11.01 -28.60
C ARG A 18 -14.86 12.44 -28.31
N VAL A 19 -13.98 12.60 -27.32
CA VAL A 19 -13.38 13.89 -26.96
C VAL A 19 -11.92 13.87 -27.39
N ARG A 20 -11.44 14.92 -28.05
CA ARG A 20 -10.03 15.11 -28.39
C ARG A 20 -9.54 16.47 -27.91
N ARG A 21 -8.45 16.46 -27.15
CA ARG A 21 -7.67 17.64 -26.75
C ARG A 21 -6.26 17.44 -27.31
N PRO A 22 -5.71 18.38 -28.11
CA PRO A 22 -4.44 18.15 -28.82
C PRO A 22 -3.20 18.25 -27.91
N LEU A 23 -3.31 18.92 -26.77
CA LEU A 23 -2.17 19.23 -25.88
C LEU A 23 -2.18 18.45 -24.56
N ILE A 24 -3.31 17.82 -24.19
CA ILE A 24 -3.51 17.19 -22.88
C ILE A 24 -4.34 15.92 -23.07
N ALA A 25 -3.95 14.81 -22.44
CA ALA A 25 -4.76 13.60 -22.42
C ALA A 25 -6.14 13.88 -21.81
N VAL A 26 -7.21 13.42 -22.47
CA VAL A 26 -8.56 13.53 -21.92
C VAL A 26 -8.66 12.63 -20.68
N SER A 27 -9.06 13.24 -19.55
CA SER A 27 -9.37 12.63 -18.26
C SER A 27 -9.18 11.11 -18.13
N VAL A 28 -7.99 10.70 -17.70
CA VAL A 28 -7.77 9.37 -17.13
C VAL A 28 -8.40 9.35 -15.73
N ALA A 29 -8.82 8.17 -15.25
CA ALA A 29 -9.79 7.97 -14.17
C ALA A 29 -9.52 8.64 -12.80
N ASP A 30 -8.34 9.22 -12.59
CA ASP A 30 -7.90 9.85 -11.34
C ASP A 30 -7.87 11.39 -11.38
N SER A 31 -8.33 12.03 -12.46
CA SER A 31 -8.37 13.49 -12.52
C SER A 31 -9.27 14.10 -11.45
N SER A 32 -8.90 15.28 -10.96
CA SER A 32 -9.73 16.05 -10.05
C SER A 32 -10.69 16.96 -10.82
N TRP A 33 -11.86 17.24 -10.25
CA TRP A 33 -12.84 18.15 -10.88
C TRP A 33 -12.25 19.54 -11.15
N ILE A 34 -11.38 20.03 -10.24
CA ILE A 34 -10.72 21.34 -10.39
C ILE A 34 -9.68 21.32 -11.51
N THR A 35 -8.98 20.20 -11.76
CA THR A 35 -8.10 20.07 -12.92
C THR A 35 -8.87 20.01 -14.23
N GLU A 36 -10.04 19.35 -14.30
CA GLU A 36 -10.87 19.40 -15.51
C GLU A 36 -11.47 20.79 -15.76
N LEU A 37 -11.85 21.52 -14.71
CA LEU A 37 -12.30 22.90 -14.82
C LEU A 37 -11.16 23.81 -15.33
N LEU A 38 -9.96 23.67 -14.78
CA LEU A 38 -8.76 24.37 -15.25
C LEU A 38 -8.50 24.08 -16.75
N TRP A 39 -8.51 22.80 -17.15
CA TRP A 39 -8.33 22.44 -18.56
C TRP A 39 -9.47 22.94 -19.45
N THR A 40 -10.69 23.06 -18.94
CA THR A 40 -11.82 23.63 -19.70
C THR A 40 -11.63 25.13 -19.97
N PHE A 41 -11.04 25.88 -19.05
CA PHE A 41 -10.73 27.31 -19.26
C PHE A 41 -9.44 27.55 -20.05
N PHE A 42 -8.40 26.73 -19.87
CA PHE A 42 -7.06 26.99 -20.40
C PHE A 42 -6.66 26.11 -21.61
N VAL A 43 -7.49 25.16 -22.06
CA VAL A 43 -7.28 24.43 -23.32
C VAL A 43 -8.17 25.04 -24.42
N PRO A 44 -7.63 25.88 -25.32
CA PRO A 44 -8.43 26.61 -26.30
C PRO A 44 -9.11 25.73 -27.35
N PHE A 45 -8.69 24.46 -27.50
CA PHE A 45 -9.23 23.53 -28.49
C PHE A 45 -9.60 22.19 -27.85
N THR A 46 -10.89 22.00 -27.54
CA THR A 46 -11.46 20.68 -27.25
C THR A 46 -12.48 20.33 -28.34
N VAL A 47 -12.21 19.27 -29.10
CA VAL A 47 -13.09 18.79 -30.16
C VAL A 47 -13.97 17.67 -29.62
N TYR A 48 -15.28 17.91 -29.61
CA TYR A 48 -16.30 16.93 -29.27
C TYR A 48 -16.88 16.33 -30.55
N GLN A 49 -16.71 15.03 -30.74
CA GLN A 49 -17.36 14.27 -31.81
C GLN A 49 -18.49 13.46 -31.20
N VAL A 50 -19.73 13.83 -31.52
CA VAL A 50 -20.95 13.14 -31.07
C VAL A 50 -21.48 12.31 -32.24
N ARG A 51 -21.64 10.99 -32.04
CA ARG A 51 -22.29 10.10 -33.01
C ARG A 51 -23.52 9.45 -32.37
N TRP A 52 -24.68 9.81 -32.90
CA TRP A 52 -25.95 9.18 -32.56
C TRP A 52 -26.04 7.80 -33.22
N MET A 53 -26.36 6.77 -32.44
CA MET A 53 -26.58 5.42 -32.96
C MET A 53 -28.09 5.19 -33.20
N PRO A 54 -28.46 4.19 -34.02
CA PRO A 54 -29.85 3.76 -34.12
C PRO A 54 -30.37 3.29 -32.75
N SER A 55 -31.64 3.58 -32.48
CA SER A 55 -32.32 3.13 -31.27
C SER A 55 -32.37 1.61 -31.22
N VAL A 56 -31.98 1.04 -30.09
CA VAL A 56 -31.95 -0.40 -29.85
C VAL A 56 -33.16 -0.77 -28.98
N PRO A 57 -34.16 -1.47 -29.54
CA PRO A 57 -35.26 -2.01 -28.75
C PRO A 57 -34.82 -3.28 -28.00
N ARG A 58 -35.46 -3.52 -26.86
CA ARG A 58 -35.33 -4.72 -26.07
C ARG A 58 -36.06 -5.88 -26.74
N ARG A 59 -35.48 -7.08 -26.67
CA ARG A 59 -36.07 -8.33 -27.16
C ARG A 59 -36.94 -8.96 -26.06
N ALA A 60 -38.05 -9.58 -26.42
CA ALA A 60 -39.02 -10.13 -25.47
C ALA A 60 -38.45 -11.21 -24.52
N GLU A 61 -37.36 -11.87 -24.93
CA GLU A 61 -36.72 -12.98 -24.22
C GLU A 61 -35.44 -12.57 -23.46
N GLU A 62 -34.97 -11.33 -23.59
CA GLU A 62 -33.66 -10.92 -23.03
C GLU A 62 -33.77 -10.26 -21.64
N LEU A 63 -32.85 -10.64 -20.74
CA LEU A 63 -32.68 -9.99 -19.45
C LEU A 63 -32.16 -8.56 -19.64
N SER A 64 -32.41 -7.69 -18.67
CA SER A 64 -31.89 -6.31 -18.68
C SER A 64 -30.36 -6.25 -18.70
N GLU A 65 -29.69 -7.26 -18.15
CA GLU A 65 -28.23 -7.41 -18.19
C GLU A 65 -27.73 -7.77 -19.60
N ASP A 66 -28.40 -8.71 -20.29
CA ASP A 66 -28.06 -9.08 -21.67
C ASP A 66 -28.33 -7.93 -22.65
N PHE A 67 -29.43 -7.20 -22.46
CA PHE A 67 -29.73 -5.97 -23.22
C PHE A 67 -28.63 -4.91 -23.01
N ALA A 68 -28.20 -4.70 -21.76
CA ALA A 68 -27.11 -3.79 -21.44
C ALA A 68 -25.79 -4.22 -22.08
N LEU A 69 -25.44 -5.52 -22.05
CA LEU A 69 -24.24 -6.06 -22.70
C LEU A 69 -24.29 -5.89 -24.22
N ARG A 70 -25.44 -6.15 -24.85
CA ARG A 70 -25.67 -5.95 -26.30
C ARG A 70 -25.48 -4.49 -26.71
N VAL A 71 -26.01 -3.54 -25.94
CA VAL A 71 -25.81 -2.10 -26.19
C VAL A 71 -24.37 -1.67 -25.90
N GLN A 72 -23.73 -2.22 -24.87
CA GLN A 72 -22.31 -1.99 -24.58
C GLN A 72 -21.43 -2.47 -25.74
N GLU A 73 -21.70 -3.64 -26.31
CA GLU A 73 -20.93 -4.19 -27.43
C GLU A 73 -21.03 -3.31 -28.68
N LEU A 74 -22.24 -2.86 -29.03
CA LEU A 74 -22.46 -1.91 -30.13
C LEU A 74 -21.69 -0.60 -29.93
N LEU A 75 -21.73 -0.02 -28.72
CA LEU A 75 -20.94 1.17 -28.37
C LEU A 75 -19.43 0.91 -28.40
N ALA A 76 -18.99 -0.28 -27.99
CA ALA A 76 -17.58 -0.67 -27.97
C ALA A 76 -17.03 -0.80 -29.40
N MET A 77 -17.76 -1.46 -30.31
CA MET A 77 -17.44 -1.51 -31.74
C MET A 77 -17.32 -0.10 -32.35
N GLU A 78 -18.29 0.80 -32.08
CA GLU A 78 -18.29 2.16 -32.62
C GLU A 78 -17.18 3.05 -32.05
N LEU A 79 -16.84 2.89 -30.77
CA LEU A 79 -15.76 3.62 -30.14
C LEU A 79 -14.38 3.03 -30.51
N GLY A 80 -14.30 1.79 -30.97
CA GLY A 80 -13.05 1.07 -31.25
C GLY A 80 -12.39 0.55 -29.97
N VAL A 81 -13.20 0.15 -28.99
CA VAL A 81 -12.77 -0.30 -27.65
C VAL A 81 -13.29 -1.73 -27.43
N VAL A 82 -12.64 -2.50 -26.56
CA VAL A 82 -13.08 -3.86 -26.21
C VAL A 82 -14.26 -3.80 -25.23
N SER A 83 -15.31 -4.57 -25.47
CA SER A 83 -16.42 -4.75 -24.53
C SER A 83 -15.94 -5.58 -23.32
N THR A 84 -16.25 -5.14 -22.11
CA THR A 84 -15.80 -5.80 -20.87
C THR A 84 -16.99 -6.09 -19.95
N ARG A 85 -16.91 -7.16 -19.16
CA ARG A 85 -17.94 -7.47 -18.14
C ARG A 85 -17.74 -6.69 -16.83
N LEU A 86 -17.08 -5.53 -16.88
CA LEU A 86 -16.75 -4.72 -15.71
C LEU A 86 -17.93 -3.84 -15.28
N THR A 87 -18.36 -4.05 -14.05
CA THR A 87 -19.47 -3.37 -13.39
C THR A 87 -19.06 -1.96 -12.92
N ALA A 88 -20.04 -1.12 -12.59
CA ALA A 88 -19.77 0.16 -11.93
C ALA A 88 -19.08 -0.02 -10.55
N ALA A 89 -19.41 -1.09 -9.83
CA ALA A 89 -18.77 -1.46 -8.56
C ALA A 89 -17.28 -1.79 -8.75
N ASP A 90 -16.94 -2.61 -9.74
CA ASP A 90 -15.55 -3.01 -10.03
C ASP A 90 -14.68 -1.79 -10.34
N ARG A 91 -15.24 -0.77 -11.01
CA ARG A 91 -14.57 0.52 -11.24
C ARG A 91 -14.30 1.27 -9.94
N THR A 92 -15.28 1.39 -9.04
CA THR A 92 -15.07 2.10 -7.77
C THR A 92 -14.13 1.34 -6.83
N GLU A 93 -14.17 0.01 -6.85
CA GLU A 93 -13.22 -0.85 -6.15
C GLU A 93 -11.80 -0.69 -6.71
N HIS A 94 -11.63 -0.70 -8.04
CA HIS A 94 -10.33 -0.49 -8.68
C HIS A 94 -9.76 0.90 -8.33
N MET A 95 -10.57 1.96 -8.39
CA MET A 95 -10.16 3.31 -7.95
C MET A 95 -9.81 3.36 -6.46
N LYS A 96 -10.51 2.60 -5.60
CA LYS A 96 -10.14 2.46 -4.18
C LYS A 96 -8.79 1.74 -4.02
N ARG A 97 -8.55 0.67 -4.78
CA ARG A 97 -7.26 -0.06 -4.79
C ARG A 97 -6.11 0.84 -5.27
N LEU A 98 -6.31 1.64 -6.32
CA LEU A 98 -5.31 2.61 -6.79
C LEU A 98 -4.94 3.66 -5.73
N ARG A 99 -5.88 4.09 -4.89
CA ARG A 99 -5.60 5.04 -3.78
C ARG A 99 -4.89 4.42 -2.58
N HIS A 100 -5.07 3.13 -2.33
CA HIS A 100 -4.42 2.42 -1.23
C HIS A 100 -3.10 1.74 -1.63
N THR A 101 -2.90 1.44 -2.93
CA THR A 101 -1.62 1.00 -3.45
C THR A 101 -0.70 2.22 -3.55
N SER A 102 0.05 2.49 -2.48
CA SER A 102 1.21 3.40 -2.57
C SER A 102 2.07 2.94 -3.76
N PRO A 103 2.48 3.82 -4.68
CA PRO A 103 3.29 3.39 -5.81
C PRO A 103 4.60 2.79 -5.30
N LEU A 104 4.70 1.46 -5.41
CA LEU A 104 5.92 0.70 -5.17
C LEU A 104 6.91 1.05 -6.28
N PRO A 105 8.04 1.71 -5.98
CA PRO A 105 9.01 2.08 -6.99
C PRO A 105 9.97 0.90 -7.25
N PHE A 106 9.45 -0.26 -7.68
CA PHE A 106 10.31 -1.34 -8.16
C PHE A 106 9.65 -2.27 -9.20
N ALA A 107 9.77 -1.87 -10.46
CA ALA A 107 9.85 -2.78 -11.59
C ALA A 107 10.96 -2.24 -12.52
N PRO A 108 12.11 -2.92 -12.67
CA PRO A 108 13.19 -2.46 -13.53
C PRO A 108 12.85 -2.74 -15.01
N ALA A 109 12.06 -1.86 -15.62
CA ALA A 109 11.84 -1.87 -17.06
C ALA A 109 13.11 -1.37 -17.76
N VAL A 110 13.88 -2.30 -18.34
CA VAL A 110 15.06 -2.00 -19.15
C VAL A 110 14.63 -1.33 -20.46
N ALA A 111 14.80 -0.01 -20.60
CA ALA A 111 14.94 0.65 -21.90
C ALA A 111 15.47 2.10 -21.80
N SER A 112 16.54 2.34 -22.57
CA SER A 112 16.83 3.58 -23.31
C SER A 112 17.13 4.89 -22.55
N SER A 113 18.38 5.31 -22.72
CA SER A 113 18.92 6.63 -22.42
C SER A 113 18.14 7.80 -23.05
N CYS A 114 18.00 8.89 -22.31
CA CYS A 114 18.06 10.24 -22.88
C CYS A 114 18.84 11.18 -21.93
N ALA A 115 19.49 12.19 -22.49
CA ALA A 115 20.60 12.88 -21.85
C ALA A 115 20.23 14.21 -21.16
N ARG A 116 21.04 14.55 -20.14
CA ARG A 116 21.43 15.91 -19.69
C ARG A 116 20.33 16.99 -19.58
N CYS A 117 19.97 17.32 -18.34
CA CYS A 117 19.57 18.67 -17.93
C CYS A 117 20.42 19.12 -16.71
N PRO A 118 21.22 20.20 -16.82
CA PRO A 118 22.03 20.71 -15.71
C PRO A 118 21.39 21.97 -15.11
N PHE A 119 20.34 21.83 -14.30
CA PHE A 119 19.78 22.97 -13.55
C PHE A 119 19.46 22.60 -12.10
N SER A 120 20.12 23.31 -11.19
CA SER A 120 19.99 23.18 -9.75
C SER A 120 18.70 23.81 -9.23
N CYS A 121 17.67 23.00 -9.03
CA CYS A 121 16.50 23.36 -8.23
C CYS A 121 16.42 22.43 -7.02
N SER A 122 16.63 22.98 -5.81
CA SER A 122 16.55 22.26 -4.53
C SER A 122 15.09 21.94 -4.15
N ALA A 123 14.42 21.14 -4.98
CA ALA A 123 13.15 20.53 -4.64
C ALA A 123 13.42 19.29 -3.77
N ARG A 124 13.60 19.49 -2.45
CA ARG A 124 13.72 18.41 -1.47
C ARG A 124 12.59 17.40 -1.69
N ALA A 125 12.93 16.21 -2.16
CA ALA A 125 11.97 15.28 -2.75
C ALA A 125 10.82 14.96 -1.76
N PRO A 126 9.58 14.73 -2.22
CA PRO A 126 8.48 14.39 -1.32
C PRO A 126 8.76 13.12 -0.50
N GLY A 127 9.53 12.16 -1.05
CA GLY A 127 10.04 11.00 -0.32
C GLY A 127 10.95 11.36 0.85
N GLU A 128 11.84 12.35 0.68
CA GLU A 128 12.80 12.79 1.70
C GLU A 128 12.11 13.42 2.93
N ARG A 129 11.02 14.18 2.71
CA ARG A 129 10.19 14.69 3.82
C ARG A 129 9.46 13.56 4.56
N ARG A 130 8.98 12.54 3.85
CA ARG A 130 8.35 11.35 4.45
C ARG A 130 9.37 10.51 5.24
N ILE A 131 10.56 10.27 4.69
CA ILE A 131 11.66 9.56 5.36
C ILE A 131 12.10 10.32 6.60
N SER A 132 12.24 11.64 6.55
CA SER A 132 12.59 12.46 7.71
C SER A 132 11.58 12.34 8.87
N ALA A 133 10.27 12.37 8.58
CA ALA A 133 9.23 12.19 9.60
C ALA A 133 9.20 10.76 10.16
N MET A 134 9.42 9.74 9.33
CA MET A 134 9.56 8.36 9.79
C MET A 134 10.83 8.19 10.66
N ALA A 135 11.92 8.86 10.32
CA ALA A 135 13.18 8.81 11.07
C ALA A 135 13.07 9.43 12.47
N GLN A 136 12.32 10.53 12.60
CA GLN A 136 12.01 11.13 13.91
C GLN A 136 11.24 10.14 14.79
N ARG A 137 10.22 9.46 14.25
CA ARG A 137 9.46 8.45 14.98
C ARG A 137 10.29 7.23 15.40
N VAL A 138 11.31 6.84 14.64
CA VAL A 138 12.28 5.81 15.05
C VAL A 138 13.22 6.36 16.14
N LYS A 139 13.68 7.62 16.04
CA LYS A 139 14.57 8.25 17.03
C LYS A 139 13.89 8.43 18.40
N GLU A 140 12.57 8.64 18.44
CA GLU A 140 11.77 8.66 19.68
C GLU A 140 11.79 7.31 20.42
N VAL A 141 11.81 6.17 19.71
CA VAL A 141 11.82 4.83 20.32
C VAL A 141 13.22 4.22 20.46
N LEU A 142 14.20 4.71 19.70
CA LEU A 142 15.61 4.29 19.73
C LEU A 142 16.53 5.53 19.82
N PRO A 143 16.58 6.20 20.98
CA PRO A 143 17.31 7.48 21.13
C PRO A 143 18.81 7.36 20.88
N HIS A 144 19.42 6.20 21.15
CA HIS A 144 20.87 5.96 20.99
C HIS A 144 21.33 5.76 19.53
N VAL A 145 20.41 5.67 18.56
CA VAL A 145 20.77 5.45 17.15
C VAL A 145 20.92 6.81 16.44
N PRO A 146 22.01 7.04 15.67
CA PRO A 146 22.17 8.26 14.88
C PRO A 146 21.07 8.40 13.81
N LEU A 147 20.55 9.62 13.63
CA LEU A 147 19.48 9.91 12.67
C LEU A 147 19.84 9.53 11.22
N GLU A 148 21.12 9.60 10.86
CA GLU A 148 21.58 9.29 9.51
C GLU A 148 21.52 7.78 9.21
N VAL A 149 21.85 6.94 10.19
CA VAL A 149 21.70 5.47 10.08
C VAL A 149 20.23 5.11 9.89
N ILE A 150 19.34 5.75 10.66
CA ILE A 150 17.89 5.57 10.55
C ILE A 150 17.39 5.98 9.16
N ARG A 151 17.87 7.11 8.59
CA ARG A 151 17.52 7.54 7.22
C ARG A 151 18.00 6.56 6.17
N ILE A 152 19.22 6.04 6.30
CA ILE A 152 19.82 5.09 5.34
C ILE A 152 19.02 3.78 5.31
N ASP A 153 18.63 3.23 6.48
CA ASP A 153 17.78 2.03 6.51
C ASP A 153 16.35 2.33 6.02
N LEU A 154 15.73 3.45 6.43
CA LEU A 154 14.40 3.84 5.93
C LEU A 154 14.37 4.13 4.42
N ALA A 155 15.49 4.53 3.81
CA ALA A 155 15.60 4.66 2.36
C ALA A 155 15.58 3.30 1.64
N GLN A 156 15.94 2.21 2.34
CA GLN A 156 15.91 0.84 1.83
C GLN A 156 14.61 0.10 2.17
N THR A 157 14.14 0.21 3.41
CA THR A 157 12.96 -0.52 3.92
C THR A 157 11.64 0.23 3.69
N SER A 158 11.67 1.56 3.74
CA SER A 158 10.50 2.45 3.68
C SER A 158 9.45 2.26 4.79
N CYS A 159 9.78 1.54 5.87
CA CYS A 159 8.85 1.23 6.97
C CYS A 159 9.52 1.24 8.36
N VAL A 160 8.88 1.96 9.28
CA VAL A 160 9.35 2.22 10.65
C VAL A 160 9.61 0.93 11.44
N ASP A 161 8.66 -0.02 11.43
CA ASP A 161 8.74 -1.22 12.28
C ASP A 161 9.84 -2.20 11.82
N THR A 162 10.10 -2.27 10.51
CA THR A 162 11.21 -3.05 9.97
C THR A 162 12.55 -2.38 10.25
N THR A 163 12.65 -1.06 10.16
CA THR A 163 13.87 -0.33 10.59
C THR A 163 14.20 -0.56 12.06
N ILE A 164 13.19 -0.46 12.95
CA ILE A 164 13.36 -0.77 14.38
C ILE A 164 13.86 -2.21 14.57
N THR A 165 13.27 -3.16 13.83
CA THR A 165 13.68 -4.57 13.89
C THR A 165 15.12 -4.77 13.39
N ASN A 166 15.50 -4.18 12.25
CA ASN A 166 16.85 -4.28 11.68
C ASN A 166 17.93 -3.71 12.62
N LEU A 167 17.64 -2.58 13.28
CA LEU A 167 18.53 -1.93 14.25
C LEU A 167 18.68 -2.77 15.53
N LEU A 168 17.57 -3.33 16.04
CA LEU A 168 17.58 -4.20 17.23
C LEU A 168 18.19 -5.58 16.98
N GLU A 169 18.10 -6.10 15.74
CA GLU A 169 18.76 -7.33 15.32
C GLU A 169 20.24 -7.14 14.94
N GLY A 170 20.77 -5.91 15.01
CA GLY A 170 22.18 -5.60 14.72
C GLY A 170 22.58 -5.75 13.25
N ARG A 171 21.61 -5.76 12.32
CA ARG A 171 21.88 -5.90 10.87
C ARG A 171 22.49 -4.65 10.25
N VAL A 172 22.37 -3.51 10.92
CA VAL A 172 22.99 -2.25 10.53
C VAL A 172 24.02 -1.89 11.61
N PRO A 173 25.33 -1.93 11.31
CA PRO A 173 26.35 -1.53 12.27
C PRO A 173 26.28 -0.01 12.49
N PHE A 174 26.04 0.40 13.73
CA PHE A 174 26.13 1.80 14.15
C PHE A 174 26.94 1.90 15.43
N PHE A 175 27.69 2.99 15.57
CA PHE A 175 28.28 3.39 16.83
C PHE A 175 27.30 4.33 17.55
N PRO A 176 26.98 4.10 18.84
CA PRO A 176 26.17 5.04 19.60
C PRO A 176 26.84 6.41 19.67
N GLU A 177 26.05 7.45 19.52
CA GLU A 177 26.50 8.84 19.70
C GLU A 177 26.51 9.13 21.20
N SER A 178 27.70 9.07 21.82
CA SER A 178 27.90 9.42 23.22
C SER A 178 27.81 10.93 23.40
N GLU A 179 26.92 11.41 24.28
CA GLU A 179 26.95 12.77 24.77
C GLU A 179 28.04 12.89 25.86
N GLU A 180 29.12 13.60 25.53
CA GLU A 180 30.09 14.17 26.48
C GLU A 180 29.68 15.64 26.69
N PRO A 181 29.75 16.21 27.92
CA PRO A 181 31.08 16.37 28.53
C PRO A 181 31.19 16.29 30.07
N ASP A 182 32.46 16.21 30.48
CA ASP A 182 33.08 16.75 31.71
C ASP A 182 33.02 15.96 33.04
N THR A 183 34.21 15.44 33.37
CA THR A 183 34.91 15.55 34.67
C THR A 183 34.93 14.33 35.62
N ASP A 184 36.16 13.86 35.84
CA ASP A 184 36.75 13.08 36.94
C ASP A 184 36.53 11.55 37.10
N LEU A 185 37.69 10.89 37.26
CA LEU A 185 37.98 9.46 37.48
C LEU A 185 37.93 9.10 39.00
N PRO A 186 38.30 7.89 39.50
CA PRO A 186 38.62 6.61 38.83
C PRO A 186 37.96 5.34 39.43
N ALA A 187 38.10 4.22 38.69
CA ALA A 187 38.29 2.80 39.10
C ALA A 187 37.80 2.24 40.45
N LEU A 188 37.23 1.01 40.44
CA LEU A 188 37.91 -0.23 40.89
C LEU A 188 37.12 -1.51 40.54
N SER A 189 37.83 -2.66 40.53
CA SER A 189 37.39 -4.00 40.09
C SER A 189 36.70 -4.87 41.17
N THR A 190 36.25 -6.07 40.76
CA THR A 190 36.39 -7.37 41.48
C THR A 190 35.22 -7.98 42.29
N SER A 191 34.72 -9.12 41.77
CA SER A 191 34.29 -10.39 42.43
C SER A 191 32.93 -10.62 43.15
N GLN A 192 32.38 -11.82 42.86
CA GLN A 192 31.68 -12.78 43.77
C GLN A 192 30.33 -12.34 44.40
N ALA A 193 29.32 -13.17 44.71
CA ALA A 193 29.01 -14.61 44.56
C ALA A 193 27.47 -14.72 44.29
N ALA A 194 26.68 -15.79 44.50
CA ALA A 194 26.83 -17.13 45.10
C ALA A 194 25.82 -18.13 44.45
N ALA A 195 25.30 -19.11 45.19
CA ALA A 195 24.39 -20.17 44.69
C ALA A 195 23.27 -20.53 45.70
N ALA A 196 22.23 -21.25 45.23
CA ALA A 196 21.36 -22.14 46.02
C ALA A 196 20.65 -23.17 45.12
N SER A 197 20.30 -24.34 45.66
CA SER A 197 19.88 -25.56 44.93
C SER A 197 18.44 -26.03 45.24
N ASP A 198 18.08 -27.22 44.73
CA ASP A 198 17.03 -28.16 45.20
C ASP A 198 15.56 -27.96 44.72
N VAL A 199 14.71 -29.00 44.52
CA VAL A 199 14.90 -30.44 44.16
C VAL A 199 13.58 -31.01 43.57
N GLN A 200 13.64 -32.21 42.96
CA GLN A 200 12.57 -33.00 42.31
C GLN A 200 11.21 -33.18 43.06
N GLY A 201 10.08 -33.31 42.32
CA GLY A 201 8.77 -33.76 42.84
C GLY A 201 7.73 -34.07 41.73
N SER A 202 6.76 -34.98 41.94
CA SER A 202 6.06 -35.71 40.86
C SER A 202 4.51 -35.60 40.80
N ILE A 203 3.95 -35.81 39.59
CA ILE A 203 2.60 -36.36 39.23
C ILE A 203 1.29 -35.50 39.22
N ALA A 204 0.57 -35.65 38.09
CA ALA A 204 -0.90 -35.60 37.82
C ALA A 204 -1.71 -34.30 37.57
N VAL A 205 -2.18 -34.20 36.30
CA VAL A 205 -3.56 -33.85 35.84
C VAL A 205 -3.95 -32.35 35.77
N PRO A 206 -4.66 -31.88 34.72
CA PRO A 206 -4.45 -30.53 34.20
C PRO A 206 -5.46 -29.48 34.71
N SER A 207 -4.95 -28.30 35.05
CA SER A 207 -5.76 -27.09 35.27
C SER A 207 -5.52 -26.08 34.14
N SER A 208 -6.61 -25.59 33.55
CA SER A 208 -6.64 -24.68 32.41
C SER A 208 -6.23 -23.25 32.78
N LYS A 209 -4.92 -23.01 32.90
CA LYS A 209 -4.34 -21.66 32.98
C LYS A 209 -3.08 -21.57 32.10
N PRO A 210 -3.05 -20.73 31.04
CA PRO A 210 -1.83 -20.53 30.28
C PRO A 210 -0.81 -19.81 31.15
N ALA A 211 0.30 -20.48 31.46
CA ALA A 211 1.38 -19.92 32.27
C ALA A 211 2.09 -18.79 31.51
N THR A 212 1.65 -17.54 31.72
CA THR A 212 2.29 -16.32 31.25
C THR A 212 3.56 -16.02 32.05
N LYS A 213 4.60 -16.82 31.86
CA LYS A 213 5.93 -16.56 32.42
C LYS A 213 6.99 -16.69 31.32
N GLN A 214 7.43 -15.53 30.84
CA GLN A 214 8.48 -15.27 29.85
C GLN A 214 8.08 -15.51 28.38
N PHE A 215 8.26 -14.47 27.56
CA PHE A 215 8.35 -14.60 26.11
C PHE A 215 9.73 -15.17 25.75
N ALA A 216 9.81 -15.95 24.67
CA ALA A 216 11.10 -16.44 24.18
C ALA A 216 12.07 -15.29 23.87
N ARG A 217 13.37 -15.52 24.14
CA ARG A 217 14.41 -14.49 24.03
C ARG A 217 14.62 -14.06 22.58
N SER A 218 14.54 -14.97 21.60
CA SER A 218 14.62 -14.59 20.19
C SER A 218 13.26 -14.22 19.56
N PRO A 219 13.23 -13.34 18.53
CA PRO A 219 12.01 -13.04 17.79
C PRO A 219 11.43 -14.26 17.05
N VAL A 220 12.29 -15.13 16.52
CA VAL A 220 11.90 -16.31 15.74
C VAL A 220 11.16 -17.34 16.61
N GLU A 221 11.70 -17.69 17.78
CA GLU A 221 11.03 -18.59 18.73
C GLU A 221 9.67 -18.02 19.20
N ARG A 222 9.59 -16.69 19.37
CA ARG A 222 8.35 -16.00 19.75
C ARG A 222 7.29 -16.12 18.65
N HIS A 223 7.68 -15.97 17.38
CA HIS A 223 6.78 -16.17 16.24
C HIS A 223 6.32 -17.63 16.13
N LEU A 224 7.23 -18.60 16.30
CA LEU A 224 6.91 -20.02 16.26
C LEU A 224 5.95 -20.42 17.40
N SER A 225 6.18 -19.95 18.63
CA SER A 225 5.28 -20.19 19.77
C SER A 225 3.88 -19.59 19.53
N LEU A 226 3.79 -18.44 18.84
CA LEU A 226 2.51 -17.84 18.47
C LEU A 226 1.78 -18.70 17.41
N GLN A 227 2.49 -19.18 16.39
CA GLN A 227 1.91 -20.11 15.40
C GLN A 227 1.43 -21.42 16.04
N GLU A 228 2.22 -21.99 16.96
CA GLU A 228 1.91 -23.23 17.65
C GLU A 228 0.65 -23.08 18.52
N ARG A 229 0.56 -22.02 19.34
CA ARG A 229 -0.65 -21.69 20.12
C ARG A 229 -1.87 -21.49 19.22
N LYS A 230 -1.70 -20.84 18.07
CA LYS A 230 -2.77 -20.65 17.07
C LYS A 230 -3.25 -21.98 16.48
N ARG A 231 -2.33 -22.91 16.16
CA ARG A 231 -2.68 -24.28 15.70
C ARG A 231 -3.43 -25.04 16.78
N ALA A 232 -2.91 -25.08 18.01
CA ALA A 232 -3.55 -25.75 19.13
C ALA A 232 -4.97 -25.24 19.42
N LEU A 233 -5.23 -23.93 19.25
CA LEU A 233 -6.57 -23.35 19.36
C LEU A 233 -7.52 -23.85 18.26
N TYR A 234 -7.07 -23.95 17.01
CA TYR A 234 -7.89 -24.52 15.93
C TYR A 234 -8.12 -26.02 16.09
N ASP A 235 -7.12 -26.77 16.57
CA ASP A 235 -7.25 -28.21 16.81
C ASP A 235 -8.15 -28.52 18.01
N TYR A 236 -8.19 -27.64 19.01
CA TYR A 236 -9.18 -27.70 20.09
C TYR A 236 -10.59 -27.38 19.57
N ALA A 237 -10.76 -26.33 18.75
CA ALA A 237 -12.04 -25.95 18.17
C ALA A 237 -12.58 -26.93 17.10
N ARG A 238 -11.80 -27.95 16.73
CA ARG A 238 -12.17 -29.04 15.82
C ARG A 238 -12.52 -30.36 16.55
N ARG A 239 -12.32 -30.42 17.87
CA ARG A 239 -12.66 -31.57 18.72
C ARG A 239 -13.97 -31.33 19.45
#